data_AF-A0A527YU07-F1
#
_entry.id   AF-A0A527YU07-F1
#
_cell.length_a   1.000
_cell.length_b   1.000
_cell.length_c   1.000
_cell.angle_alpha   90.00
_cell.angle_beta   90.00
_cell.angle_gamma   90.00
#
_symmetry.space_group_name_H-M   'P 1'
#
loop_
_entity.id
_entity.type
_entity.pdbx_description
1 polymer ?
#
loop_
_entity_poly.entity_id
_entity_poly.type
_entity_poly.pdbx_seq_one_letter_code
_entity_poly.pdbx_strand_id
1 'polypeptide(L)'
;LEALLSATSTAAEDCSLLADLLSLPNFGRFPTLDLSSQQRKSRTLQALVRQLEALARREPVLMIFEDLHWIDPTSLELLDRIIERIRQVPVLLIVTFRPEFSPPWTGRPHVSTITLSRLG
;
A
#
# COMPACT_ATOMS: atom_id res chain seq x y z
N LEU A 1 -5.75 1.30 -14.41
CA LEU A 1 -4.33 1.04 -14.05
C LEU A 1 -3.37 1.85 -14.93
N GLU A 2 -3.45 1.74 -16.25
CA GLU A 2 -2.49 2.40 -17.16
C GLU A 2 -2.41 3.92 -17.01
N ALA A 3 -3.54 4.62 -16.86
CA ALA A 3 -3.56 6.05 -16.58
C ALA A 3 -2.83 6.42 -15.27
N LEU A 4 -2.94 5.56 -14.26
CA LEU A 4 -2.33 5.76 -12.95
C LEU A 4 -0.82 5.46 -12.98
N LEU A 5 -0.40 4.37 -13.64
CA LEU A 5 1.01 4.00 -13.80
C LEU A 5 1.78 4.99 -14.71
N SER A 6 1.14 5.45 -15.79
CA SER A 6 1.73 6.47 -16.67
C SER A 6 1.88 7.81 -15.97
N ALA A 7 0.89 8.21 -15.17
CA ALA A 7 0.96 9.42 -14.36
C ALA A 7 2.15 9.37 -13.39
N THR A 8 2.46 8.24 -12.77
CA THR A 8 3.56 8.15 -11.81
C THR A 8 4.92 7.86 -12.40
N SER A 9 5.04 7.72 -13.74
CA SER A 9 6.27 7.27 -14.41
C SER A 9 6.82 5.98 -13.76
N THR A 10 5.92 5.03 -13.46
CA THR A 10 6.28 3.80 -12.76
C THR A 10 7.26 2.98 -13.57
N ALA A 11 8.31 2.46 -12.91
CA ALA A 11 9.33 1.64 -13.56
C ALA A 11 8.71 0.38 -14.19
N ALA A 12 9.24 -0.07 -15.33
CA ALA A 12 8.68 -1.21 -16.07
C ALA A 12 8.64 -2.51 -15.24
N GLU A 13 9.63 -2.73 -14.37
CA GLU A 13 9.63 -3.85 -13.42
C GLU A 13 8.48 -3.76 -12.41
N ASP A 14 8.26 -2.57 -11.83
CA ASP A 14 7.18 -2.32 -10.87
C ASP A 14 5.82 -2.48 -11.56
N CYS A 15 5.68 -2.03 -12.81
CA CYS A 15 4.49 -2.29 -13.64
C CYS A 15 4.24 -3.79 -13.85
N SER A 16 5.27 -4.60 -14.10
CA SER A 16 5.12 -6.06 -14.21
C SER A 16 4.60 -6.66 -12.90
N LEU A 17 5.17 -6.25 -11.76
CA LEU A 17 4.77 -6.77 -10.44
C LEU A 17 3.33 -6.40 -10.07
N LEU A 18 2.90 -5.18 -10.42
CA LEU A 18 1.54 -4.70 -10.18
C LEU A 18 0.53 -5.34 -11.13
N ALA A 19 0.90 -5.55 -12.40
CA ALA A 19 0.07 -6.28 -13.36
C ALA A 19 -0.14 -7.74 -12.92
N ASP A 20 0.93 -8.42 -12.49
CA ASP A 20 0.87 -9.78 -11.96
C ASP A 20 -0.04 -9.87 -10.72
N LEU A 21 0.11 -8.94 -9.77
CA LEU A 21 -0.73 -8.87 -8.56
C LEU A 21 -2.22 -8.77 -8.90
N LEU A 22 -2.54 -8.00 -9.93
CA LEU A 22 -3.92 -7.76 -10.39
C LEU A 22 -4.41 -8.82 -11.38
N SER A 23 -3.63 -9.88 -11.63
CA SER A 23 -3.92 -10.91 -12.63
C SER A 23 -4.17 -10.34 -14.05
N LEU A 24 -3.48 -9.26 -14.40
CA LEU A 24 -3.65 -8.61 -15.70
C LEU A 24 -2.74 -9.24 -16.77
N PRO A 25 -3.25 -9.43 -18.00
CA PRO A 25 -2.44 -9.95 -19.09
C PRO A 25 -1.34 -8.96 -19.49
N ASN A 26 -0.10 -9.44 -19.45
CA ASN A 26 1.08 -8.63 -19.74
C ASN A 26 1.24 -8.31 -21.25
N PHE A 27 0.74 -9.15 -22.18
CA PHE A 27 0.83 -8.94 -23.65
C PHE A 27 2.20 -8.43 -24.17
N GLY A 28 3.30 -8.81 -23.50
CA GLY A 28 4.65 -8.33 -23.83
C GLY A 28 4.95 -6.87 -23.49
N ARG A 29 4.12 -6.21 -22.68
CA ARG A 29 4.27 -4.79 -22.31
C ARG A 29 5.34 -4.55 -21.26
N PHE A 30 5.55 -5.49 -20.35
CA PHE A 30 6.50 -5.40 -19.25
C PHE A 30 7.44 -6.62 -19.26
N PRO A 31 8.68 -6.47 -18.77
CA PRO A 31 9.66 -7.57 -18.74
C PRO A 31 9.17 -8.72 -17.86
N THR A 32 9.44 -9.95 -18.28
CA THR A 32 9.23 -11.13 -17.42
C THR A 32 10.30 -11.16 -16.34
N LEU A 33 9.88 -11.19 -15.07
CA LEU A 33 10.79 -11.23 -13.93
C LEU A 33 10.95 -12.67 -13.44
N ASP A 34 12.18 -13.19 -13.52
CA ASP A 34 12.55 -14.48 -12.92
C ASP A 34 12.88 -14.26 -11.43
N LEU A 35 11.89 -14.50 -10.58
CA LEU A 35 11.95 -14.24 -9.14
C LEU A 35 11.36 -15.43 -8.39
N SER A 36 12.00 -15.78 -7.26
CA SER A 36 11.37 -16.70 -6.30
C SER A 36 10.07 -16.10 -5.76
N SER A 37 9.18 -16.93 -5.21
CA SER A 37 7.92 -16.48 -4.60
C SER A 37 8.14 -15.41 -3.51
N GLN A 38 9.16 -15.60 -2.67
CA GLN A 38 9.51 -14.66 -1.61
C GLN A 38 10.05 -13.33 -2.17
N GLN A 39 10.91 -13.38 -3.20
CA GLN A 39 11.40 -12.17 -3.85
C GLN A 39 10.27 -11.41 -4.55
N ARG A 40 9.38 -12.14 -5.24
CA ARG A 40 8.19 -11.57 -5.89
C ARG A 40 7.32 -10.85 -4.88
N LYS A 41 6.93 -11.51 -3.78
CA LYS A 41 6.17 -10.88 -2.68
C LYS A 41 6.85 -9.58 -2.22
N SER A 42 8.12 -9.65 -1.81
CA SER A 42 8.83 -8.50 -1.25
C SER A 42 8.93 -7.32 -2.24
N ARG A 43 9.22 -7.61 -3.51
CA ARG A 43 9.29 -6.59 -4.56
C ARG A 43 7.91 -6.01 -4.90
N THR A 44 6.84 -6.82 -4.94
CA THR A 44 5.47 -6.32 -5.14
C THR A 44 5.07 -5.36 -4.02
N LEU A 45 5.33 -5.71 -2.75
CA LEU A 45 5.08 -4.80 -1.63
C LEU A 45 5.87 -3.49 -1.76
N GLN A 46 7.13 -3.58 -2.16
CA GLN A 46 7.95 -2.39 -2.39
C GLN A 46 7.44 -1.53 -3.56
N ALA A 47 6.99 -2.16 -4.65
CA ALA A 47 6.40 -1.48 -5.80
C ALA A 47 5.13 -0.70 -5.40
N LEU A 48 4.26 -1.29 -4.57
CA LEU A 48 3.05 -0.62 -4.04
C LEU A 48 3.40 0.61 -3.21
N VAL A 49 4.42 0.52 -2.34
CA VAL A 49 4.89 1.66 -1.54
C VAL A 49 5.45 2.77 -2.44
N ARG A 50 6.31 2.43 -3.40
CA ARG A 50 6.84 3.41 -4.37
C ARG A 50 5.73 4.06 -5.18
N GLN A 51 4.70 3.31 -5.54
CA GLN A 51 3.55 3.81 -6.27
C GLN A 51 2.81 4.87 -5.45
N LEU A 52 2.53 4.59 -4.17
CA LEU A 52 1.92 5.55 -3.26
C LEU A 52 2.77 6.83 -3.13
N GLU A 53 4.09 6.69 -2.97
CA GLU A 53 4.98 7.85 -2.91
C GLU A 53 4.97 8.68 -4.19
N ALA A 54 4.95 8.02 -5.35
CA ALA A 54 4.93 8.70 -6.64
C ALA A 54 3.63 9.48 -6.84
N LEU A 55 2.49 8.94 -6.39
CA LEU A 55 1.23 9.66 -6.34
C LEU A 55 1.30 10.85 -5.39
N ALA A 56 1.78 10.63 -4.16
CA ALA A 56 1.87 11.65 -3.13
C ALA A 56 2.81 12.81 -3.50
N ARG A 57 3.85 12.56 -4.31
CA ARG A 57 4.72 13.63 -4.83
C ARG A 57 4.03 14.54 -5.84
N ARG A 58 2.97 14.07 -6.50
CA ARG A 58 2.21 14.86 -7.47
C ARG A 58 1.10 15.66 -6.78
N GLU A 59 0.35 15.00 -5.91
CA GLU A 59 -0.78 15.57 -5.19
C GLU A 59 -0.98 14.87 -3.85
N PRO A 60 -1.52 15.55 -2.81
CA PRO A 60 -1.83 14.90 -1.54
C PRO A 60 -2.76 13.70 -1.72
N VAL A 61 -2.44 12.57 -1.06
CA VAL A 61 -3.22 11.33 -1.17
C VAL A 61 -3.98 11.07 0.13
N LEU A 62 -5.29 10.84 0.03
CA LEU A 62 -6.08 10.21 1.08
C LEU A 62 -6.13 8.70 0.81
N MET A 63 -5.59 7.90 1.72
CA MET A 63 -5.66 6.45 1.68
C MET A 63 -6.54 5.96 2.82
N ILE A 64 -7.49 5.08 2.51
CA ILE A 64 -8.43 4.52 3.49
C ILE A 64 -8.26 3.01 3.52
N PHE A 65 -8.08 2.44 4.70
CA PHE A 65 -7.96 1.01 4.93
C PHE A 65 -9.00 0.58 5.98
N GLU A 66 -9.99 -0.17 5.53
CA GLU A 66 -11.13 -0.58 6.36
C GLU A 66 -10.93 -1.98 6.95
N ASP A 67 -11.63 -2.27 8.04
CA ASP A 67 -11.80 -3.61 8.60
C ASP A 67 -10.49 -4.35 8.93
N LEU A 68 -9.50 -3.65 9.49
CA LEU A 68 -8.17 -4.22 9.76
C LEU A 68 -8.16 -5.44 10.68
N HIS A 69 -9.22 -5.64 11.46
CA HIS A 69 -9.38 -6.82 12.29
C HIS A 69 -9.45 -8.14 11.48
N TRP A 70 -9.63 -8.07 10.16
CA TRP A 70 -9.59 -9.20 9.22
C TRP A 70 -8.37 -9.18 8.29
N ILE A 71 -7.41 -8.29 8.52
CA ILE A 71 -6.25 -8.15 7.64
C ILE A 71 -5.39 -9.43 7.63
N ASP A 72 -4.97 -9.85 6.43
CA ASP A 72 -4.03 -10.96 6.31
C ASP A 72 -2.58 -10.50 6.61
N PRO A 73 -1.65 -11.43 6.92
CA PRO A 73 -0.28 -11.07 7.27
C PRO A 73 0.49 -10.29 6.19
N THR A 74 0.20 -10.50 4.90
CA THR A 74 0.89 -9.80 3.81
C THR A 74 0.38 -8.38 3.67
N SER A 75 -0.93 -8.15 3.81
CA SER A 75 -1.50 -6.81 3.82
C SER A 75 -1.09 -6.02 5.06
N LEU A 76 -0.95 -6.66 6.23
CA LEU A 76 -0.40 -6.02 7.42
C LEU A 76 1.05 -5.58 7.21
N GLU A 77 1.88 -6.43 6.61
CA GLU A 77 3.26 -6.10 6.24
C GLU A 77 3.33 -4.90 5.27
N LEU A 78 2.41 -4.82 4.31
CA LEU A 78 2.31 -3.66 3.42
C LEU A 78 1.99 -2.39 4.22
N LEU A 79 1.02 -2.46 5.12
CA LEU A 79 0.57 -1.31 5.90
C LEU A 79 1.67 -0.81 6.85
N ASP A 80 2.42 -1.72 7.46
CA ASP A 80 3.62 -1.39 8.25
C ASP A 80 4.63 -0.57 7.42
N ARG A 81 4.92 -1.02 6.19
CA ARG A 81 5.84 -0.32 5.27
C ARG A 81 5.29 1.05 4.87
N ILE A 82 3.99 1.17 4.62
CA ILE A 82 3.33 2.43 4.29
C ILE A 82 3.43 3.42 5.46
N ILE A 83 3.09 2.99 6.68
CA ILE A 83 3.07 3.85 7.88
C ILE A 83 4.45 4.44 8.20
N GLU A 84 5.53 3.70 7.96
CA GLU A 84 6.87 4.25 8.07
C GLU A 84 7.15 5.33 7.01
N ARG A 85 6.69 5.10 5.77
CA ARG A 85 7.05 5.92 4.63
C ARG A 85 6.23 7.20 4.49
N ILE A 86 4.96 7.18 4.89
CA ILE A 86 4.06 8.35 4.80
C ILE A 86 4.55 9.56 5.61
N ARG A 87 5.49 9.38 6.55
CA ARG A 87 6.12 10.48 7.29
C ARG A 87 6.87 11.49 6.41
N GLN A 88 7.18 11.10 5.17
CA GLN A 88 8.03 11.87 4.26
C GLN A 88 7.28 12.39 3.02
N VAL A 89 5.98 12.10 2.91
CA VAL A 89 5.14 12.45 1.75
C VAL A 89 3.76 12.91 2.20
N PRO A 90 3.03 13.73 1.41
CA PRO A 90 1.73 14.24 1.83
C PRO A 90 0.62 13.18 1.69
N VAL A 91 0.59 12.22 2.62
CA VAL A 91 -0.40 11.16 2.68
C VAL A 91 -1.15 11.21 4.00
N LEU A 92 -2.48 11.27 3.94
CA LEU A 92 -3.34 10.98 5.08
C LEU A 92 -3.83 9.54 4.98
N LEU A 93 -3.41 8.70 5.91
CA LEU A 93 -3.88 7.32 6.03
C LEU A 93 -4.95 7.23 7.11
N ILE A 94 -6.17 6.84 6.74
CA ILE A 94 -7.26 6.52 7.65
C ILE A 94 -7.38 5.02 7.73
N VAL A 95 -7.45 4.49 8.96
CA VAL A 95 -7.49 3.06 9.23
C VAL A 95 -8.64 2.79 10.19
N THR A 96 -9.50 1.84 9.86
CA THR A 96 -10.60 1.42 10.74
C THR A 96 -10.41 -0.02 11.20
N PHE A 97 -10.72 -0.29 12.46
CA PHE A 97 -10.65 -1.62 13.06
C PHE A 97 -11.57 -1.70 14.27
N ARG A 98 -11.91 -2.93 14.68
CA ARG A 98 -12.67 -3.16 15.90
C ARG A 98 -11.78 -3.03 17.13
N PRO A 99 -12.29 -2.60 18.29
CA PRO A 99 -11.50 -2.36 19.50
C PRO A 99 -10.66 -3.55 19.99
N GLU A 100 -11.00 -4.78 19.60
CA GLU A 100 -10.26 -5.99 19.99
C GLU A 100 -8.95 -6.17 19.20
N PHE A 101 -8.79 -5.45 18.08
CA PHE A 101 -7.56 -5.47 17.29
C PHE A 101 -6.57 -4.42 17.81
N SER A 102 -5.32 -4.83 18.06
CA SER A 102 -4.25 -3.95 18.52
C SER A 102 -3.22 -3.73 17.41
N PRO A 103 -3.28 -2.61 16.68
CA PRO A 103 -2.33 -2.34 15.62
C PRO A 103 -0.92 -2.06 16.18
N PRO A 104 0.15 -2.61 15.57
CA PRO A 104 1.52 -2.50 16.07
C PRO A 104 2.12 -1.08 15.99
N TRP A 105 1.45 -0.16 15.29
CA TRP A 105 1.85 1.25 15.17
C TRP A 105 1.15 2.19 16.15
N THR A 106 0.32 1.68 17.05
CA THR A 106 -0.30 2.48 18.10
C THR A 106 0.78 3.16 18.95
N GLY A 107 0.65 4.46 19.20
CA GLY A 107 1.58 5.25 20.01
C GLY A 107 2.76 5.86 19.25
N ARG A 108 2.89 5.64 17.94
CA ARG A 108 3.85 6.37 17.11
C ARG A 108 3.46 7.86 17.03
N PRO A 109 4.43 8.80 16.97
CA PRO A 109 4.14 10.24 17.06
C PRO A 109 3.28 10.79 15.92
N HIS A 110 3.26 10.11 14.77
CA HIS A 110 2.47 10.49 13.59
C HIS A 110 1.17 9.67 13.45
N VAL A 111 0.81 8.89 14.45
CA VAL A 111 -0.41 8.07 14.49
C VAL A 111 -1.33 8.61 15.57
N SER A 112 -2.58 8.91 15.19
CA SER A 112 -3.64 9.31 16.11
C SER A 112 -4.76 8.29 16.08
N THR A 113 -5.32 7.96 17.25
CA THR A 113 -6.44 7.04 17.39
C THR A 113 -7.68 7.80 17.81
N ILE A 114 -8.78 7.60 17.09
CA ILE A 114 -10.10 8.15 17.43
C ILE A 114 -11.01 6.98 17.76
N THR A 115 -11.48 6.92 19.01
CA THR A 115 -12.47 5.93 19.43
C THR A 115 -13.86 6.43 19.08
N LEU A 116 -14.58 5.68 18.24
CA LEU A 116 -15.97 5.98 17.90
C LEU A 116 -16.92 5.26 18.84
N SER A 117 -17.87 5.99 19.42
CA SER A 117 -18.98 5.40 20.18
C SER A 117 -19.98 4.72 19.21
N ARG A 118 -20.74 3.75 19.71
CA ARG A 118 -21.85 3.16 18.95
C ARG A 118 -22.81 4.27 18.51
N LEU A 119 -23.34 4.14 17.29
CA LEU A 119 -24.44 4.98 16.84
C LEU A 119 -25.67 4.62 17.70
N GLY A 120 -26.23 5.61 18.40
CA GLY A 120 -27.42 5.47 19.25
C GLY A 120 -28.71 5.42 18.44
#